data_AF-A0A9R1LLY2-F1
#
_entry.id   AF-A0A9R1LLY2-F1
#
_cell.length_a   1.000
_cell.length_b   1.000
_cell.length_c   1.000
_cell.angle_alpha   90.00
_cell.angle_beta   90.00
_cell.angle_gamma   90.00
#
_symmetry.space_group_name_H-M   'P 1'
#
loop_
_entity.id
_entity.type
_entity.pdbx_description
1 polymer ?
#
loop_
_entity_poly.entity_id
_entity_poly.type
_entity_poly.pdbx_seq_one_letter_code
_entity_poly.pdbx_strand_id
1 'polypeptide(L)' 'MLTAKVPYPDMEWTHALLKIGRGIPQKILNTLSEDARYFIAKCVQANQKDRPSAAQLLEHPFVKRPLQH' A
#
# COMPACT_ATOMS: atom_id res chain seq x y z
N MET A 1 4.46 -1.28 10.68
CA MET A 1 4.46 -0.96 9.23
C MET A 1 5.53 -1.78 8.54
N LEU A 2 5.25 -2.31 7.33
CA LEU A 2 6.07 -3.32 6.65
C LEU A 2 7.57 -2.96 6.55
N THR A 3 7.91 -1.74 6.17
CA THR A 3 9.30 -1.32 5.92
C THR A 3 9.91 -0.52 7.06
N ALA A 4 9.12 -0.16 8.08
CA ALA A 4 9.47 0.79 9.14
C ALA A 4 10.04 2.14 8.64
N LYS A 5 9.82 2.49 7.36
CA LYS A 5 10.31 3.71 6.71
C LYS A 5 9.15 4.48 6.10
N VAL A 6 9.31 5.80 5.97
CA VAL A 6 8.39 6.64 5.19
C VAL A 6 8.43 6.25 3.71
N PRO A 7 7.37 6.52 2.91
CA PRO A 7 7.43 6.38 1.45
C PRO A 7 8.57 7.22 0.87
N TYR A 8 9.31 6.65 -0.08
CA TYR A 8 10.46 7.30 -0.75
C TYR A 8 11.53 7.84 0.22
N PRO A 9 12.08 6.99 1.12
CA PRO A 9 12.97 7.45 2.18
C PRO A 9 14.32 7.98 1.66
N ASP A 10 14.76 7.52 0.50
CA ASP A 10 16.04 7.89 -0.12
C ASP A 10 15.87 8.96 -1.22
N MET A 11 14.76 9.71 -1.21
CA MET A 11 14.41 10.68 -2.25
C MET A 11 14.17 12.07 -1.66
N GLU A 12 14.69 13.10 -2.34
CA GLU A 12 14.35 14.49 -2.04
C GLU A 12 12.83 14.72 -2.04
N TRP A 13 12.34 15.42 -1.03
CA TRP A 13 10.91 15.53 -0.74
C TRP A 13 10.10 16.14 -1.90
N THR A 14 10.67 17.08 -2.65
CA THR A 14 10.04 17.69 -3.83
C THR A 14 9.81 16.66 -4.95
N HIS A 15 10.76 15.75 -5.14
CA HIS A 15 10.65 14.69 -6.13
C HIS A 15 9.64 13.62 -5.67
N ALA A 16 9.64 13.28 -4.38
CA ALA A 16 8.61 12.41 -3.81
C ALA A 16 7.20 13.00 -4.00
N LEU A 17 7.03 14.30 -3.75
CA LEU A 17 5.77 15.02 -3.94
C LEU A 17 5.29 14.96 -5.40
N LEU A 18 6.19 15.21 -6.36
CA LEU A 18 5.85 15.12 -7.79
C LEU A 18 5.46 13.69 -8.22
N LYS A 19 6.16 12.66 -7.72
CA LYS A 19 5.80 11.26 -8.01
C LYS A 19 4.40 10.91 -7.47
N ILE A 20 4.11 11.32 -6.23
CA ILE A 20 2.81 11.12 -5.59
C ILE A 20 1.72 11.87 -6.37
N GLY A 21 1.97 13.13 -6.74
CA GLY A 21 1.03 13.94 -7.52
C GLY A 21 0.74 13.37 -8.90
N ARG A 22 1.70 12.65 -9.51
CA ARG A 22 1.50 11.90 -10.76
C ARG A 22 0.83 10.53 -10.57
N GLY A 23 0.54 10.13 -9.34
CA GLY A 23 -0.06 8.85 -9.03
C GLY A 23 0.87 7.66 -9.30
N ILE A 24 2.19 7.85 -9.34
CA ILE A 24 3.15 6.76 -9.55
C ILE A 24 3.26 5.96 -8.25
N PRO A 25 2.83 4.68 -8.22
CA PRO A 25 2.90 3.88 -7.00
C PRO A 25 4.33 3.42 -6.70
N GLN A 26 4.64 3.28 -5.42
CA GLN A 26 5.87 2.64 -5.00
C GLN A 26 5.85 1.14 -5.34
N LYS A 27 7.03 0.55 -5.58
CA LYS A 27 7.15 -0.88 -5.87
C LYS A 27 6.80 -1.69 -4.63
N ILE A 28 5.75 -2.52 -4.73
CA ILE A 28 5.41 -3.50 -3.70
C ILE A 28 6.42 -4.65 -3.77
N LEU A 29 6.91 -5.11 -2.63
CA LEU A 29 7.90 -6.19 -2.56
C LEU A 29 7.29 -7.51 -3.05
N ASN A 30 7.98 -8.18 -3.98
CA ASN A 30 7.54 -9.46 -4.55
C ASN A 30 7.61 -10.61 -3.54
N THR A 31 8.38 -10.44 -2.45
CA THR A 31 8.53 -11.42 -1.36
C THR A 31 7.28 -11.55 -0.48
N LEU A 32 6.34 -10.60 -0.58
CA LEU A 32 5.09 -10.65 0.16
C LEU A 32 4.14 -11.70 -0.41
N SER A 33 3.24 -12.22 0.42
CA SER A 33 2.12 -13.05 -0.05
C SER A 33 1.23 -12.30 -1.04
N GLU A 34 0.54 -13.03 -1.90
CA GLU A 34 -0.37 -12.43 -2.88
C GLU A 34 -1.44 -11.54 -2.24
N ASP A 35 -2.06 -12.00 -1.16
CA ASP A 35 -3.05 -11.23 -0.42
C ASP A 35 -2.48 -9.94 0.17
N ALA A 36 -1.24 -9.97 0.69
CA ALA A 36 -0.58 -8.78 1.22
C ALA A 36 -0.28 -7.77 0.11
N ARG A 37 0.22 -8.24 -1.04
CA ARG A 37 0.48 -7.37 -2.20
C ARG A 37 -0.81 -6.73 -2.71
N TYR A 38 -1.86 -7.53 -2.86
CA TYR A 38 -3.15 -7.07 -3.35
C TYR A 38 -3.81 -6.11 -2.35
N PHE A 39 -3.74 -6.40 -1.04
CA PHE A 39 -4.22 -5.51 0.01
C PHE A 39 -3.53 -4.15 -0.03
N ILE A 40 -2.18 -4.14 -0.08
CA ILE A 40 -1.41 -2.89 -0.18
C ILE A 40 -1.82 -2.12 -1.43
N ALA A 41 -1.92 -2.79 -2.59
CA ALA A 41 -2.33 -2.17 -3.84
C ALA A 41 -3.71 -1.48 -3.71
N LYS A 42 -4.69 -2.11 -3.04
CA LYS A 42 -6.01 -1.49 -2.78
C LYS A 42 -5.92 -0.25 -1.88
N CYS A 43 -5.00 -0.21 -0.93
CA CYS A 43 -4.80 0.96 -0.07
C CYS A 43 -4.15 2.14 -0.83
N VAL A 44 -3.19 1.87 -1.73
CA VAL A 44 -2.39 2.90 -2.41
C VAL A 44 -2.92 3.31 -3.79
N GLN A 45 -4.23 3.47 -3.94
CA GLN A 45 -4.84 3.96 -5.17
C GLN A 45 -4.64 5.47 -5.34
N ALA A 46 -4.26 5.88 -6.55
CA ALA A 46 -4.06 7.28 -6.93
C ALA A 46 -5.40 8.04 -7.00
N ASN A 47 -6.40 7.41 -7.60
CA ASN A 47 -7.77 7.92 -7.59
C ASN A 47 -8.44 7.60 -6.26
N GLN A 48 -8.93 8.63 -5.58
CA GLN A 48 -9.60 8.49 -4.29
C GLN A 48 -10.87 7.63 -4.38
N LYS A 49 -11.59 7.67 -5.51
CA LYS A 49 -12.83 6.90 -5.70
C LYS A 49 -12.60 5.39 -5.78
N ASP A 50 -11.39 4.98 -6.17
CA ASP A 50 -11.02 3.56 -6.26
C ASP A 50 -10.50 3.01 -4.93
N ARG A 51 -10.28 3.89 -3.93
CA ARG A 51 -9.84 3.48 -2.60
C ARG A 51 -11.03 2.94 -1.80
N PRO A 52 -11.01 1.66 -1.38
CA PRO A 52 -12.06 1.09 -0.56
C PRO A 52 -12.11 1.74 0.83
N SER A 53 -13.27 1.66 1.47
CA SER A 53 -13.45 2.11 2.85
C SER A 53 -12.70 1.21 3.84
N ALA A 54 -12.48 1.73 5.06
CA ALA A 54 -11.88 0.93 6.12
C ALA A 54 -12.68 -0.36 6.41
N ALA A 55 -14.02 -0.28 6.41
CA ALA A 55 -14.88 -1.45 6.59
C ALA A 55 -14.66 -2.51 5.49
N GLN A 56 -14.55 -2.09 4.23
CA GLN A 56 -14.26 -3.01 3.12
C GLN A 56 -12.85 -3.62 3.21
N LEU A 57 -11.86 -2.86 3.69
CA LEU A 57 -10.49 -3.34 3.88
C LEU A 57 -10.39 -4.36 5.01
N LEU A 58 -11.14 -4.19 6.10
CA LEU A 58 -11.18 -5.14 7.21
C LEU A 58 -11.75 -6.51 6.79
N GLU A 59 -12.55 -6.55 5.72
CA GLU A 59 -13.09 -7.79 5.16
C GLU A 59 -12.09 -8.55 4.27
N HIS A 60 -10.93 -7.97 3.98
CA HIS A 60 -9.94 -8.55 3.09
C HIS A 60 -9.26 -9.80 3.68
N PRO A 61 -8.99 -10.87 2.89
CA PRO A 61 -8.32 -12.09 3.38
C PRO A 61 -7.01 -11.85 4.12
N PHE A 62 -6.22 -10.85 3.69
CA PHE A 62 -4.99 -10.45 4.39
C PHE A 62 -5.22 -10.10 5.87
N VAL A 63 -6.34 -9.46 6.20
CA VAL A 63 -6.68 -9.01 7.55
C VAL A 63 -7.45 -10.08 8.32
N LYS A 64 -8.37 -10.80 7.64
CA LYS A 64 -9.22 -11.82 8.27
C LYS A 64 -8.51 -13.12 8.60
N ARG A 65 -7.42 -13.45 7.90
CA ARG A 65 -6.69 -14.69 8.18
C ARG A 65 -6.14 -14.63 9.60
N PRO A 66 -6.41 -15.64 10.44
CA PRO A 66 -5.80 -15.71 11.75
C PRO A 66 -4.28 -15.77 11.57
N LEU A 67 -3.56 -15.06 12.43
CA LEU A 67 -2.11 -15.19 12.51
C LEU A 67 -1.80 -16.66 12.79
N GLN A 68 -1.18 -17.32 11.81
CA GLN A 68 -0.66 -18.66 11.99
C GLN A 68 0.48 -18.53 13.01
N HIS A 69 0.27 -19.06 14.22
CA HIS A 69 1.25 -19.13 15.29
C HIS A 69 2.19 -20.31 15.09
#